data_AF-A0A8B3JNY2-F1
#
_entry.id   AF-A0A8B3JNY2-F1
#
_cell.length_a   1.000
_cell.length_b   1.000
_cell.length_c   1.000
_cell.angle_alpha   90.00
_cell.angle_beta   90.00
_cell.angle_gamma   90.00
#
_symmetry.space_group_name_H-M   'P 1'
#
loop_
_entity.id
_entity.type
_entity.pdbx_description
1 polymer ?
#
loop_
_entity_poly.entity_id
_entity_poly.type
_entity_poly.pdbx_seq_one_letter_code
_entity_poly.pdbx_strand_id
1 'polypeptide(L)'
;MVKMDYLLLFLVVVLFLIVVVMELFSSRYFKKHEADYNQLLSDYRRKGYDLDLVTNYASFFGSLANYQKIIWFVRLYKGIRMKFTYGRPVQEEAYQYVQSLPDERIGWMLKLHRRYKIQALIFTLWLIVGLYFITFIK
;
A
#
# COMPACT_ATOMS: atom_id res chain seq x y z
N MET A 1 21.23 -25.33 -21.32
CA MET A 1 20.88 -25.23 -19.90
C MET A 1 21.64 -24.10 -19.23
N VAL A 2 22.96 -24.23 -19.01
CA VAL A 2 23.81 -23.26 -18.29
C VAL A 2 23.54 -21.76 -18.59
N LYS A 3 23.34 -21.35 -19.85
CA LYS A 3 23.04 -19.94 -20.20
C LYS A 3 21.65 -19.46 -19.74
N MET A 4 20.65 -20.33 -19.73
CA MET A 4 19.29 -20.01 -19.28
C MET A 4 19.24 -19.87 -17.75
N ASP A 5 20.02 -20.70 -17.05
CA ASP A 5 20.09 -20.70 -15.60
C ASP A 5 20.67 -19.37 -15.07
N TYR A 6 21.77 -18.90 -15.69
CA TYR A 6 22.35 -17.60 -15.38
C TYR A 6 21.42 -16.43 -15.75
N LEU A 7 20.66 -16.54 -16.85
CA LEU A 7 19.70 -15.51 -17.24
C LEU A 7 18.55 -15.40 -16.24
N LEU A 8 17.98 -16.55 -15.83
CA LEU A 8 16.90 -16.59 -14.84
C LEU A 8 17.39 -16.11 -13.47
N LEU A 9 18.58 -16.53 -13.04
CA LEU A 9 19.20 -16.04 -11.80
C LEU A 9 19.39 -14.53 -11.82
N PHE A 10 19.97 -14.00 -12.91
CA PHE A 10 20.14 -12.56 -13.10
C PHE A 10 18.80 -11.83 -13.04
N LEU A 11 17.76 -12.34 -13.70
CA LEU A 11 16.44 -11.74 -13.72
C LEU A 11 15.79 -11.73 -12.32
N VAL A 12 15.90 -12.82 -11.55
CA VAL A 12 15.41 -12.90 -10.16
C VAL A 12 16.11 -11.86 -9.30
N VAL A 13 17.43 -11.73 -9.39
CA VAL A 13 18.21 -10.77 -8.61
C VAL A 13 17.85 -9.33 -8.98
N VAL A 14 17.79 -9.00 -10.27
CA VAL A 14 17.46 -7.64 -10.73
C VAL A 14 16.04 -7.25 -10.33
N LEU A 15 15.06 -8.14 -10.52
CA LEU A 15 13.67 -7.88 -10.11
C LEU A 15 13.57 -7.68 -8.59
N PHE A 16 14.28 -8.48 -7.80
CA PHE A 16 14.32 -8.29 -6.34
C PHE A 16 14.89 -6.92 -5.96
N LEU A 17 16.01 -6.52 -6.56
CA LEU A 17 16.63 -5.22 -6.32
C LEU A 17 15.68 -4.07 -6.68
N ILE A 18 14.95 -4.18 -7.79
CA ILE A 18 13.93 -3.19 -8.17
C ILE A 18 12.85 -3.08 -7.09
N VAL A 19 12.33 -4.19 -6.59
CA VAL A 19 11.31 -4.20 -5.51
C VAL A 19 11.85 -3.51 -4.25
N VAL A 20 13.08 -3.82 -3.83
CA VAL A 20 13.71 -3.22 -2.65
C VAL A 20 13.88 -1.70 -2.83
N VAL A 21 14.38 -1.27 -3.98
CA VAL A 21 14.55 0.16 -4.30
C VAL A 21 13.20 0.88 -4.30
N MET A 22 12.17 0.29 -4.89
CA MET A 22 10.81 0.84 -4.86
C MET A 22 10.26 0.97 -3.44
N GLU A 23 10.46 -0.05 -2.59
CA GLU A 23 10.01 0.00 -1.19
C GLU A 23 10.70 1.14 -0.43
N LEU A 24 12.01 1.32 -0.62
CA LEU A 24 12.75 2.42 -0.01
C LEU A 24 12.23 3.80 -0.48
N PHE A 25 11.92 3.96 -1.76
CA PHE A 25 11.34 5.20 -2.27
C PHE A 25 9.93 5.45 -1.75
N SER A 26 9.07 4.42 -1.73
CA SER A 26 7.70 4.48 -1.19
C SER A 26 7.71 4.82 0.29
N SER A 27 8.58 4.18 1.07
CA SER A 27 8.76 4.43 2.50
C SER A 27 9.24 5.85 2.77
N ARG A 28 10.26 6.35 2.05
CA ARG A 28 10.71 7.75 2.17
C ARG A 28 9.63 8.74 1.75
N TYR A 29 8.87 8.43 0.70
CA TYR A 29 7.77 9.28 0.26
C TYR A 29 6.66 9.38 1.31
N PHE A 30 6.27 8.26 1.92
CA PHE A 30 5.34 8.27 3.05
C PHE A 30 5.92 9.07 4.22
N LYS A 31 7.19 8.87 4.57
CA LYS A 31 7.83 9.55 5.70
C LYS A 31 7.76 11.08 5.57
N LYS A 32 7.89 11.61 4.35
CA LYS A 32 7.73 13.05 4.05
C LYS A 32 6.31 13.58 4.33
N HIS A 33 5.29 12.72 4.23
CA HIS A 33 3.88 13.04 4.44
C HIS A 33 3.30 12.45 5.73
N GLU A 34 4.14 11.95 6.63
CA GLU A 34 3.68 11.27 7.84
C GLU A 34 2.92 12.23 8.77
N ALA A 35 3.33 13.49 8.83
CA ALA A 35 2.62 14.52 9.57
C ALA A 35 1.20 14.75 9.01
N ASP A 36 1.07 14.85 7.68
CA ASP A 36 -0.23 15.02 7.01
C ASP A 36 -1.15 13.83 7.28
N TYR A 37 -0.59 12.61 7.21
CA TYR A 37 -1.32 11.38 7.53
C TYR A 37 -1.82 11.38 8.98
N ASN A 38 -0.95 11.68 9.94
CA ASN A 38 -1.30 11.68 11.35
C ASN A 38 -2.34 12.76 11.67
N GLN A 39 -2.27 13.92 11.03
CA GLN A 39 -3.28 14.96 11.16
C GLN A 39 -4.63 14.48 10.62
N LEU A 40 -4.67 13.91 9.41
CA LEU A 40 -5.91 13.35 8.85
C LEU A 40 -6.50 12.27 9.75
N LEU A 41 -5.66 11.35 10.25
CA LEU A 41 -6.09 10.28 11.14
C LEU A 41 -6.68 10.82 12.45
N SER A 42 -6.06 11.86 13.02
CA SER A 42 -6.54 12.54 14.22
C SER A 42 -7.89 13.21 13.99
N ASP A 43 -8.01 13.97 12.89
CA ASP A 43 -9.27 14.64 12.51
C ASP A 43 -10.40 13.63 12.28
N TYR A 44 -10.09 12.53 11.59
CA TYR A 44 -11.02 11.43 11.32
C TYR A 44 -11.52 10.76 12.61
N ARG A 45 -10.61 10.47 13.55
CA ARG A 45 -10.95 9.89 14.85
C ARG A 45 -11.77 10.84 15.72
N ARG A 46 -11.43 12.13 15.74
CA ARG A 46 -12.16 13.15 16.50
C ARG A 46 -13.63 13.28 16.05
N LYS A 47 -13.91 12.98 14.78
CA LYS A 47 -15.28 12.96 14.25
C LYS A 47 -16.04 11.66 14.56
N GLY A 48 -15.40 10.69 15.21
CA GLY A 48 -16.04 9.42 15.58
C GLY A 48 -16.26 8.47 14.41
N TYR A 49 -15.54 8.64 13.30
CA TYR A 49 -15.70 7.79 12.12
C TYR A 49 -15.05 6.41 12.30
N ASP A 50 -15.70 5.40 11.75
CA ASP A 50 -15.25 4.01 11.77
C ASP A 50 -13.86 3.83 11.14
N LEU A 51 -12.92 3.17 11.83
CA LEU A 51 -11.58 2.87 11.33
C LEU A 51 -11.25 1.39 11.56
N ASP A 52 -10.91 0.65 10.51
CA ASP A 52 -10.60 -0.77 10.67
C ASP A 52 -9.39 -1.02 11.57
N LEU A 53 -9.41 -2.18 12.22
CA LEU A 53 -8.36 -2.61 13.14
C LEU A 53 -6.98 -2.60 12.47
N VAL A 54 -6.89 -3.01 11.21
CA VAL A 54 -5.61 -3.09 10.49
C VAL A 54 -5.00 -1.70 10.34
N THR A 55 -5.76 -0.68 9.89
CA THR A 55 -5.23 0.69 9.85
C THR A 55 -5.01 1.27 11.24
N ASN A 56 -5.85 0.92 12.21
CA ASN A 56 -5.68 1.39 13.59
C ASN A 56 -4.33 0.94 14.20
N TYR A 57 -3.97 -0.33 14.01
CA TYR A 57 -2.73 -0.91 14.50
C TYR A 57 -1.53 -0.68 13.57
N ALA A 58 -1.74 -0.36 12.28
CA ALA A 58 -0.66 -0.11 11.34
C ALA A 58 0.25 1.04 11.80
N SER A 59 -0.26 1.97 12.62
CA SER A 59 0.52 3.04 13.27
C SER A 59 1.71 2.51 14.09
N PHE A 60 1.59 1.33 14.73
CA PHE A 60 2.65 0.72 15.55
C PHE A 60 3.78 0.06 14.75
N PHE A 61 3.57 -0.23 13.46
CA PHE A 61 4.54 -0.96 12.62
C PHE A 61 5.48 -0.02 11.83
N GLY A 62 5.52 1.28 12.16
CA GLY A 62 6.43 2.23 11.51
C GLY A 62 6.22 2.25 9.99
N SER A 63 7.30 2.18 9.22
CA SER A 63 7.24 2.18 7.75
C SER A 63 6.78 0.86 7.13
N LEU A 64 6.78 -0.25 7.87
CA LEU A 64 6.50 -1.58 7.33
C LEU A 64 5.04 -1.77 6.92
N ALA A 65 4.13 -0.97 7.48
CA ALA A 65 2.70 -1.06 7.23
C ALA A 65 2.15 0.18 6.49
N ASN A 66 2.99 0.92 5.75
CA ASN A 66 2.60 2.16 5.08
C ASN A 66 1.44 1.97 4.08
N TYR A 67 1.39 0.84 3.38
CA TYR A 67 0.23 0.52 2.52
C TYR A 67 -1.05 0.38 3.34
N GLN A 68 -1.00 -0.38 4.45
CA GLN A 68 -2.11 -0.62 5.37
C GLN A 68 -2.58 0.67 6.03
N LYS A 69 -1.67 1.63 6.28
CA LYS A 69 -2.01 2.96 6.79
C LYS A 69 -2.90 3.75 5.83
N ILE A 70 -2.56 3.76 4.54
CA ILE A 70 -3.24 4.62 3.55
C ILE A 70 -4.46 3.96 2.90
N ILE A 71 -4.53 2.63 2.87
CA ILE A 71 -5.52 1.91 2.05
C ILE A 71 -6.96 2.20 2.48
N TRP A 72 -7.19 2.42 3.78
CA TRP A 72 -8.50 2.82 4.30
C TRP A 72 -9.01 4.10 3.65
N PHE A 73 -8.22 5.18 3.75
CA PHE A 73 -8.56 6.48 3.18
C PHE A 73 -8.65 6.45 1.65
N VAL A 74 -7.76 5.70 0.98
CA VAL A 74 -7.82 5.52 -0.48
C VAL A 74 -9.12 4.85 -0.92
N ARG A 75 -9.63 3.87 -0.15
CA ARG A 75 -10.89 3.18 -0.45
C ARG A 75 -12.11 4.05 -0.18
N LEU A 76 -12.10 4.83 0.91
CA LEU A 76 -13.13 5.83 1.19
C LEU A 76 -13.21 6.87 0.06
N TYR A 77 -12.07 7.44 -0.32
CA TYR A 77 -12.00 8.42 -1.42
C TYR A 77 -12.61 7.87 -2.72
N LYS A 78 -12.35 6.59 -3.03
CA LYS A 78 -12.89 5.92 -4.23
C LYS A 78 -14.36 5.49 -4.11
N GLY A 79 -15.01 5.69 -2.97
CA GLY A 79 -16.40 5.25 -2.76
C GLY A 79 -16.57 3.73 -2.70
N ILE A 80 -15.51 2.98 -2.37
CA ILE A 80 -15.58 1.52 -2.28
C ILE A 80 -16.40 1.16 -1.04
N ARG A 81 -17.49 0.41 -1.20
CA ARG A 81 -18.32 -0.05 -0.08
C ARG A 81 -17.51 -0.97 0.83
N MET A 82 -17.29 -0.53 2.07
CA MET A 82 -16.51 -1.24 3.08
C MET A 82 -17.42 -1.64 4.24
N LYS A 83 -17.05 -2.72 4.92
CA LYS A 83 -17.66 -3.14 6.18
C LYS A 83 -16.69 -2.81 7.30
N PHE A 84 -17.16 -2.10 8.33
CA PHE A 84 -16.37 -1.87 9.53
C PHE A 84 -16.27 -3.14 10.38
N THR A 85 -17.40 -3.84 10.54
CA THR A 85 -17.48 -5.16 11.17
C THR A 85 -18.49 -6.04 10.43
N TYR A 86 -18.63 -7.29 10.82
CA TYR A 86 -19.60 -8.22 10.23
C TYR A 86 -21.01 -7.61 10.22
N GLY A 87 -21.60 -7.47 9.03
CA GLY A 87 -22.94 -6.89 8.85
C GLY A 87 -23.05 -5.37 8.99
N ARG A 88 -22.01 -4.66 9.45
CA ARG A 88 -22.05 -3.19 9.63
C ARG A 88 -21.24 -2.48 8.53
N PRO A 89 -21.89 -1.78 7.58
CA PRO A 89 -21.19 -0.93 6.63
C PRO A 89 -20.52 0.25 7.34
N VAL A 90 -19.50 0.82 6.72
CA VAL A 90 -18.91 2.09 7.16
C VAL A 90 -19.93 3.22 6.99
N GLN A 91 -19.96 4.15 7.93
CA GLN A 91 -20.76 5.39 7.90
C GLN A 91 -20.60 6.17 6.59
N GLU A 92 -21.70 6.67 6.02
CA GLU A 92 -21.67 7.44 4.76
C GLU A 92 -20.93 8.77 4.94
N GLU A 93 -21.03 9.37 6.13
CA GLU A 93 -20.36 10.62 6.50
C GLU A 93 -18.83 10.50 6.40
N ALA A 94 -18.29 9.30 6.62
CA ALA A 94 -16.87 9.04 6.48
C ALA A 94 -16.41 9.09 5.01
N TYR A 95 -17.26 8.63 4.08
CA TYR A 95 -17.00 8.73 2.64
C TYR A 95 -17.04 10.19 2.20
N GLN A 96 -18.13 10.89 2.55
CA GLN A 96 -18.32 12.30 2.20
C GLN A 96 -17.16 13.15 2.72
N TYR A 97 -16.73 12.93 3.96
CA TYR A 97 -15.61 13.65 4.55
C TYR A 97 -14.30 13.44 3.77
N VAL A 98 -13.96 12.19 3.43
CA VAL A 98 -12.71 11.90 2.73
C VAL A 98 -12.76 12.38 1.27
N GLN A 99 -13.91 12.28 0.61
CA GLN A 99 -14.12 12.75 -0.76
C GLN A 99 -14.10 14.28 -0.86
N SER A 100 -14.49 14.99 0.21
CA SER A 100 -14.43 16.46 0.26
C SER A 100 -13.05 17.00 0.63
N LEU A 101 -12.05 16.16 0.91
CA LEU A 101 -10.70 16.62 1.25
C LEU A 101 -10.03 17.27 0.02
N PRO A 102 -9.28 18.36 0.22
CA PRO A 102 -8.52 18.98 -0.86
C PRO A 102 -7.36 18.07 -1.31
N ASP A 103 -6.91 18.21 -2.56
CA ASP A 103 -5.92 17.29 -3.18
C ASP A 103 -4.60 17.23 -2.39
N GLU A 104 -4.21 18.31 -1.72
CA GLU A 104 -3.00 18.36 -0.90
C GLU A 104 -3.06 17.37 0.27
N ARG A 105 -4.27 17.08 0.78
CA ARG A 105 -4.48 16.18 1.93
C ARG A 105 -4.54 14.70 1.52
N ILE A 106 -5.08 14.40 0.33
CA ILE A 106 -5.38 13.02 -0.10
C ILE A 106 -4.58 12.56 -1.33
N GLY A 107 -4.21 13.48 -2.22
CA GLY A 107 -3.60 13.21 -3.52
C GLY A 107 -2.26 12.48 -3.42
N TRP A 108 -1.44 12.77 -2.40
CA TRP A 108 -0.19 12.07 -2.16
C TRP A 108 -0.42 10.59 -1.80
N MET A 109 -1.48 10.26 -1.03
CA MET A 109 -1.86 8.88 -0.73
C MET A 109 -2.31 8.14 -1.99
N LEU A 110 -3.06 8.80 -2.87
CA LEU A 110 -3.47 8.21 -4.16
C LEU A 110 -2.26 7.92 -5.05
N LYS A 111 -1.30 8.85 -5.13
CA LYS A 111 -0.04 8.68 -5.86
C LYS A 111 0.79 7.52 -5.27
N LEU A 112 0.89 7.44 -3.95
CA LEU A 112 1.60 6.37 -3.25
C LEU A 112 0.91 5.00 -3.44
N HIS A 113 -0.42 4.94 -3.36
CA HIS A 113 -1.18 3.73 -3.64
C HIS A 113 -0.96 3.22 -5.07
N ARG A 114 -0.89 4.12 -6.07
CA ARG A 114 -0.54 3.73 -7.44
C ARG A 114 0.87 3.14 -7.53
N ARG A 115 1.86 3.68 -6.80
CA ARG A 115 3.20 3.10 -6.73
C ARG A 115 3.18 1.71 -6.11
N TYR A 116 2.43 1.51 -5.02
CA TYR A 116 2.26 0.19 -4.42
C TYR A 116 1.62 -0.83 -5.38
N LYS A 117 0.66 -0.42 -6.22
CA LYS A 117 0.12 -1.30 -7.26
C LYS A 117 1.19 -1.73 -8.28
N ILE A 118 2.04 -0.81 -8.73
CA ILE A 118 3.14 -1.13 -9.66
C ILE A 118 4.15 -2.05 -8.97
N GLN A 119 4.50 -1.76 -7.72
CA GLN A 119 5.41 -2.60 -6.92
C GLN A 119 4.85 -4.01 -6.75
N ALA A 120 3.55 -4.15 -6.47
CA ALA A 120 2.88 -5.44 -6.36
C ALA A 120 2.94 -6.24 -7.68
N LEU A 121 2.78 -5.58 -8.84
CA LEU A 121 2.91 -6.24 -10.14
C LEU A 121 4.33 -6.78 -10.37
N ILE A 122 5.35 -5.96 -10.07
CA ILE A 122 6.76 -6.36 -10.22
C ILE A 122 7.10 -7.48 -9.24
N PHE A 123 6.59 -7.41 -8.01
CA PHE A 123 6.76 -8.46 -7.01
C PHE A 123 6.10 -9.78 -7.44
N THR A 124 4.89 -9.74 -8.01
CA THR A 124 4.24 -10.93 -8.58
C THR A 124 5.06 -11.52 -9.72
N LEU A 125 5.60 -10.68 -10.61
CA LEU A 125 6.49 -11.14 -11.68
C LEU A 125 7.76 -11.80 -11.10
N TRP A 126 8.37 -11.19 -10.08
CA TRP A 126 9.52 -11.75 -9.37
C TRP A 126 9.21 -13.14 -8.78
N LEU A 127 8.05 -13.30 -8.14
CA LEU A 127 7.60 -14.60 -7.62
C LEU A 127 7.44 -15.64 -8.73
N ILE A 128 6.81 -15.26 -9.86
CA ILE A 128 6.62 -16.16 -11.00
C ILE A 128 7.99 -16.61 -11.53
N VAL A 129 8.90 -15.69 -11.80
CA VAL A 129 10.25 -16.01 -12.31
C VAL A 129 11.03 -16.85 -11.29
N GLY A 130 10.93 -16.54 -10.00
CA GLY A 130 11.56 -17.31 -8.93
C GLY A 130 11.02 -18.73 -8.83
N LEU A 131 9.70 -18.92 -8.96
CA LEU A 131 9.09 -20.25 -9.02
C LEU A 131 9.57 -21.04 -10.24
N TYR A 132 9.61 -20.41 -11.42
CA TYR A 132 10.18 -21.03 -12.63
C TYR A 132 11.66 -21.42 -12.45
N PHE A 133 12.47 -20.56 -11.83
CA PHE A 133 13.87 -20.84 -11.52
C PHE A 133 13.99 -22.10 -10.65
N ILE A 134 13.19 -22.20 -9.58
CA ILE A 134 13.20 -23.35 -8.66
C ILE A 134 12.74 -24.65 -9.34
N THR A 135 11.77 -24.58 -10.27
CA THR A 135 11.22 -25.79 -10.92
C THR A 135 12.07 -26.30 -12.07
N PHE A 136 12.73 -25.43 -12.84
CA PHE A 136 13.53 -25.80 -14.02
C PHE A 136 15.00 -26.06 -13.74
N ILE A 137 15.55 -25.53 -12.64
CA ILE A 137 16.97 -25.69 -12.26
C ILE A 137 17.06 -26.63 -11.06
N LYS A 138 16.22 -27.68 -11.09
CA LYS A 138 16.40 -28.89 -10.30
C LYS A 138 17.40 -29.81 -11.00
#